data_AF-A0A2A5IML9-F1
#
_entry.id   AF-A0A2A5IML9-F1
#
_cell.length_a   1.000
_cell.length_b   1.000
_cell.length_c   1.000
_cell.angle_alpha   90.00
_cell.angle_beta   90.00
_cell.angle_gamma   90.00
#
_symmetry.space_group_name_H-M   'P 1'
#
loop_
_entity.id
_entity.type
_entity.pdbx_description
1 polymer ?
#
loop_
_entity_poly.entity_id
_entity_poly.type
_entity_poly.pdbx_seq_one_letter_code
_entity_poly.pdbx_strand_id
1 'polypeptide(L)' 'MRPLQISADTAQKLAASLNVPIEQIMHMPQHILLAKLAELEQKKDRSS' A
#
# COMPACT_ATOMS: atom_id res chain seq x y z
N MET A 1 -5.32 0.24 19.66
CA MET A 1 -5.06 0.35 18.22
C MET A 1 -6.16 -0.38 17.48
N ARG A 2 -6.98 0.30 16.67
CA ARG A 2 -7.98 -0.38 15.84
C ARG A 2 -7.21 -1.17 14.77
N PRO A 3 -7.39 -2.49 14.66
CA PRO A 3 -6.77 -3.25 13.58
C PRO A 3 -7.25 -2.67 12.26
N LEU A 4 -6.34 -2.50 11.31
CA LEU A 4 -6.70 -2.13 9.95
C LEU A 4 -7.68 -3.18 9.43
N GLN A 5 -8.93 -2.78 9.24
CA GLN A 5 -9.98 -3.62 8.65
C GLN A 5 -9.81 -3.65 7.13
N ILE A 6 -8.61 -4.01 6.66
CA ILE A 6 -8.40 -4.24 5.23
C ILE A 6 -8.69 -5.71 4.94
N SER A 7 -9.63 -5.94 4.03
CA SER A 7 -9.93 -7.28 3.54
C SER A 7 -8.71 -7.86 2.81
N ALA A 8 -8.57 -9.19 2.82
CA ALA A 8 -7.48 -9.87 2.11
C ALA A 8 -7.43 -9.53 0.61
N ASP A 9 -8.57 -9.25 -0.02
CA ASP A 9 -8.67 -8.77 -1.41
C ASP A 9 -8.01 -7.39 -1.60
N THR A 10 -8.33 -6.44 -0.72
CA THR A 10 -7.72 -5.10 -0.73
C THR A 10 -6.21 -5.19 -0.49
N ALA A 11 -5.79 -6.04 0.44
CA ALA A 11 -4.37 -6.24 0.74
C ALA A 11 -3.61 -6.84 -0.47
N GLN A 12 -4.21 -7.78 -1.21
CA GLN A 12 -3.62 -8.30 -2.46
C GLN A 12 -3.47 -7.24 -3.53
N LYS A 13 -4.50 -6.42 -3.75
CA LYS A 13 -4.46 -5.33 -4.74
C LYS A 13 -3.41 -4.29 -4.38
N LEU A 14 -3.33 -3.90 -3.10
CA LEU A 14 -2.31 -2.97 -2.62
C LEU A 14 -0.90 -3.54 -2.73
N ALA A 15 -0.70 -4.81 -2.35
CA ALA A 15 0.56 -5.52 -2.50
C ALA A 15 1.06 -5.51 -3.96
N ALA A 16 0.16 -5.81 -4.91
CA ALA A 16 0.47 -5.81 -6.33
C ALA A 16 0.82 -4.41 -6.86
N SER A 17 0.01 -3.39 -6.53
CA SER A 17 0.24 -2.00 -6.97
C SER A 17 1.50 -1.39 -6.39
N LEU A 18 1.80 -1.67 -5.12
CA LEU A 18 2.98 -1.17 -4.41
C LEU A 18 4.21 -2.03 -4.63
N ASN A 19 4.06 -3.19 -5.30
CA ASN A 19 5.10 -4.19 -5.49
C ASN A 19 5.76 -4.60 -4.16
N VAL A 20 4.95 -4.81 -3.12
CA VAL A 20 5.39 -5.21 -1.77
C VAL A 20 4.64 -6.47 -1.33
N PRO A 21 5.24 -7.31 -0.46
CA PRO A 21 4.58 -8.53 0.00
C PRO A 21 3.33 -8.25 0.82
N ILE A 22 2.32 -9.12 0.68
CA ILE A 22 1.04 -8.97 1.37
C ILE A 22 1.14 -9.09 2.89
N GLU A 23 2.06 -9.92 3.40
CA GLU A 23 2.36 -9.99 4.84
C GLU A 23 2.73 -8.60 5.37
N GLN A 24 3.57 -7.88 4.62
CA GLN A 24 3.96 -6.53 4.99
C GLN A 24 2.76 -5.58 4.94
N ILE A 25 1.86 -5.68 3.95
CA ILE A 25 0.63 -4.86 3.89
C ILE A 25 -0.26 -5.10 5.12
N MET A 26 -0.41 -6.36 5.57
CA MET A 26 -1.26 -6.71 6.71
C MET A 26 -0.70 -6.22 8.06
N HIS A 27 0.63 -6.08 8.17
CA HIS A 27 1.29 -5.54 9.35
C HIS A 27 1.58 -4.03 9.27
N MET A 28 1.46 -3.44 8.08
CA MET A 28 1.84 -2.05 7.84
C MET A 28 0.75 -1.09 8.34
N PRO A 29 1.13 -0.03 9.06
CA PRO A 29 0.17 0.98 9.50
C PRO A 29 -0.32 1.83 8.32
N GLN A 30 -1.56 2.32 8.43
CA GLN A 30 -2.29 2.97 7.34
C GLN A 30 -1.57 4.19 6.75
N HIS A 31 -0.91 4.99 7.60
CA HIS A 31 -0.20 6.19 7.15
C HIS A 31 1.01 5.85 6.27
N ILE A 32 1.64 4.69 6.45
CA ILE A 32 2.76 4.26 5.60
C ILE A 32 2.24 3.79 4.23
N LEU A 33 1.08 3.11 4.19
CA LEU A 33 0.44 2.75 2.92
C LEU A 33 0.11 4.01 2.10
N LEU A 34 -0.44 5.04 2.74
CA LEU A 34 -0.72 6.33 2.10
C LEU A 34 0.55 7.01 1.59
N ALA A 35 1.63 7.02 2.38
CA ALA A 35 2.91 7.57 1.96
C ALA A 35 3.46 6.85 0.71
N LYS A 36 3.44 5.51 0.70
CA LYS A 36 3.93 4.73 -0.45
C LYS A 36 3.07 4.91 -1.70
N LEU A 37 1.76 5.05 -1.56
CA LEU A 37 0.87 5.40 -2.68
C LEU A 37 1.21 6.78 -3.25
N ALA A 38 1.43 7.79 -2.39
CA ALA A 38 1.86 9.12 -2.83
C ALA A 38 3.24 9.10 -3.49
N GLU A 39 4.18 8.25 -3.03
CA GLU A 39 5.47 8.04 -3.69
C GLU A 39 5.31 7.38 -5.07
N LEU A 40 4.40 6.41 -5.22
CA LEU A 40 4.11 5.79 -6.52
C LEU A 40 3.53 6.79 -7.52
N GLU A 41 2.57 7.61 -7.10
CA GLU A 41 1.97 8.62 -7.97
C GLU A 41 3.01 9.64 -8.42
N GLN A 42 3.85 10.14 -7.50
CA GLN A 42 4.97 11.01 -7.86
C GLN A 42 5.98 10.36 -8.81
N LYS A 43 6.27 9.06 -8.64
CA LYS A 43 7.15 8.33 -9.57
C LYS A 43 6.52 8.16 -10.95
N LYS A 44 5.21 7.94 -11.01
CA LYS A 44 4.46 7.80 -12.26
C LYS A 44 4.41 9.12 -13.04
N ASP A 45 4.21 10.22 -12.33
CA ASP A 45 4.20 11.58 -12.89
C ASP A 45 5.58 12.00 -13.41
N ARG A 46 6.66 11.71 -12.67
CA ARG A 46 8.04 12.05 -13.06
C ARG A 46 8.59 11.24 -14.25
N SER A 47 7.85 10.25 -14.72
CA SER A 47 8.23 9.40 -15.86
C SER A 47 7.48 9.75 -17.15
N SER A 48 6.69 10.83 -17.17
CA SER A 48 5.95 11.33 -18.34
C SER A 48 6.57 12.59 -18.94
#